data_AF-A0A023EQU2-F1
#
_entry.id   AF-A0A023EQU2-F1
#
_cell.length_a   1.000
_cell.length_b   1.000
_cell.length_c   1.000
_cell.angle_alpha   90.00
_cell.angle_beta   90.00
_cell.angle_gamma   90.00
#
_symmetry.space_group_name_H-M   'P 1'
#
loop_
_entity.id
_entity.type
_entity.pdbx_description
1 polymer ?
#
loop_
_entity_poly.entity_id
_entity_poly.type
_entity_poly.pdbx_seq_one_letter_code
_entity_poly.pdbx_strand_id
1 'polypeptide(L)'
;ERSNMHNITMAAKHLLVTWEKMLWKFNSVKTRIEELSNLYASFNSEYENIIVSLTQIDVKVTNIKHLQEETDAQTTETKLKCLRDLHNELKYVINLFDAQDELGSSLIELLPDKSVMSEEVQNRIMEYHQLANNIKLTLDSLLDQTNYGHTEKAERDYAVQVDTLSPLSLTAKDAYLYQLRTAIAEAKSNLALLKSSISEINASNFMTSTQTISKASAACESSIELIKHLNALLTSECNCSEEEAMSSSIKQESDKYTLYLSEWHTKQQKLEELSNDDYLTCPLCTNRNWQQIDNDLWRLEQWLSMAEASQRSQHTQPSNDIDTLEDAIQDHREFLLDLDSHKSIIKSLNIVGEHLATHTLDTEKDCKT
;
A
#
# COMPACT_ATOMS: atom_id res chain seq x y z
N GLU A 1 4.95 58.10 56.81
CA GLU A 1 4.80 56.62 56.77
C GLU A 1 3.77 56.11 55.76
N ARG A 2 2.48 56.54 55.80
CA ARG A 2 1.44 56.06 54.85
C ARG A 2 1.76 56.28 53.36
N SER A 3 2.37 57.41 52.99
CA SER A 3 2.76 57.68 51.59
C SER A 3 3.87 56.74 51.09
N ASN A 4 4.73 56.26 51.99
CA ASN A 4 5.85 55.39 51.62
C ASN A 4 5.34 53.95 51.37
N MET A 5 4.40 53.50 52.21
CA MET A 5 3.72 52.21 52.05
C MET A 5 2.90 52.15 50.75
N HIS A 6 2.17 53.22 50.42
CA HIS A 6 1.41 53.30 49.17
C HIS A 6 2.32 53.21 47.93
N ASN A 7 3.47 53.91 47.93
CA ASN A 7 4.43 53.87 46.83
C ASN A 7 5.03 52.46 46.65
N ILE A 8 5.35 51.77 47.75
CA ILE A 8 5.86 50.39 47.71
C ILE A 8 4.79 49.43 47.16
N THR A 9 3.53 49.55 47.61
CA THR A 9 2.44 48.70 47.11
C THR A 9 2.15 48.94 45.63
N MET A 10 2.23 50.19 45.15
CA MET A 10 2.06 50.52 43.73
C MET A 10 3.21 49.97 42.87
N ALA A 11 4.45 50.05 43.35
CA ALA A 11 5.61 49.47 42.67
C ALA A 11 5.51 47.94 42.59
N ALA A 12 5.10 47.27 43.68
CA ALA A 12 4.87 45.83 43.70
C ALA A 12 3.76 45.41 42.73
N LYS A 13 2.64 46.14 42.67
CA LYS A 13 1.57 45.91 41.69
C LYS A 13 2.07 46.07 40.24
N HIS A 14 2.87 47.10 39.96
CA HIS A 14 3.44 47.31 38.63
C HIS A 14 4.39 46.16 38.23
N LEU A 15 5.23 45.70 39.15
CA LEU A 15 6.09 44.54 38.95
C LEU A 15 5.29 43.27 38.65
N LEU A 16 4.23 43.00 39.40
CA LEU A 16 3.36 41.84 39.16
C LEU A 16 2.70 41.87 37.77
N VAL A 17 2.14 43.02 37.37
CA VAL A 17 1.55 43.18 36.02
C VAL A 17 2.60 43.04 34.91
N THR A 18 3.81 43.54 35.15
CA THR A 18 4.92 43.39 34.18
C THR A 18 5.35 41.93 34.08
N TRP A 19 5.41 41.22 35.21
CA TRP A 19 5.71 39.79 35.27
C TRP A 19 4.66 38.95 34.54
N GLU A 20 3.37 39.22 34.74
CA GLU A 20 2.29 38.53 34.03
C GLU A 20 2.37 38.72 32.51
N LYS A 21 2.63 39.96 32.05
CA LYS A 21 2.84 40.24 30.63
C LYS A 21 4.05 39.51 30.06
N MET A 22 5.13 39.43 30.84
CA MET A 22 6.35 38.73 30.44
C MET A 22 6.13 37.21 30.36
N LEU A 23 5.40 36.64 31.33
CA LEU A 23 5.02 35.23 31.33
C LEU A 23 4.19 34.87 30.09
N TRP A 24 3.21 35.71 29.72
CA TRP A 24 2.41 35.50 28.51
C TRP A 24 3.28 35.54 27.24
N LYS A 25 4.21 36.50 27.13
CA LYS A 25 5.15 36.57 26.01
C LYS A 25 6.06 35.35 25.94
N PHE A 26 6.58 34.87 27.07
CA PHE A 26 7.38 33.65 27.11
C PHE A 26 6.59 32.43 26.68
N ASN A 27 5.35 32.27 27.15
CA ASN A 27 4.50 31.17 26.73
C ASN A 27 4.19 31.24 25.22
N SER A 28 3.93 32.44 24.68
CA SER A 28 3.72 32.62 23.24
C SER A 28 4.96 32.26 22.42
N VAL A 29 6.16 32.66 22.85
CA VAL A 29 7.43 32.28 22.19
C VAL A 29 7.67 30.78 22.30
N LYS A 30 7.40 30.18 23.46
CA LYS A 30 7.51 28.74 23.68
C LYS A 30 6.61 27.96 22.71
N THR A 31 5.33 28.32 22.62
CA THR A 31 4.38 27.69 21.69
C THR A 31 4.85 27.84 20.24
N ARG A 32 5.37 29.01 19.86
CA ARG A 32 5.88 29.23 18.51
C ARG A 32 7.11 28.38 18.19
N ILE A 33 8.00 28.19 19.15
CA ILE A 33 9.17 27.29 19.00
C ILE A 33 8.71 25.84 18.89
N GLU A 34 7.72 25.42 19.68
CA GLU A 34 7.15 24.07 19.62
C GLU A 34 6.48 23.81 18.25
N GLU A 35 5.72 24.77 17.72
CA GLU A 35 5.14 24.70 16.38
C GLU A 35 6.20 24.52 15.30
N LEU A 36 7.27 25.34 15.32
CA LEU A 36 8.37 25.24 14.36
C LEU A 36 9.12 23.93 14.48
N SER A 37 9.37 23.47 15.71
CA SER A 37 10.02 22.18 15.97
C SER A 37 9.20 21.02 15.41
N ASN A 38 7.87 21.06 15.56
CA ASN A 38 6.99 20.02 15.03
C ASN A 38 6.97 20.03 13.50
N LEU A 39 6.88 21.20 12.88
CA LEU A 39 6.92 21.33 11.42
C LEU A 39 8.24 20.81 10.85
N TYR A 40 9.37 21.14 11.49
CA TYR A 40 10.69 20.65 11.08
C TYR A 40 10.83 19.13 11.25
N ALA A 41 10.31 18.58 12.35
CA ALA A 41 10.29 17.14 12.57
C ALA A 41 9.45 16.40 11.52
N SER A 42 8.27 16.92 11.18
CA SER A 42 7.43 16.38 10.12
C SER A 42 8.12 16.43 8.76
N PHE A 43 8.74 17.56 8.41
CA PHE A 43 9.52 17.69 7.17
C PHE A 43 10.66 16.66 7.11
N ASN A 44 11.43 16.51 8.18
CA ASN A 44 12.53 15.55 8.20
C ASN A 44 12.05 14.10 8.07
N SER A 45 10.94 13.75 8.72
CA SER A 45 10.38 12.40 8.62
C SER A 45 9.96 12.07 7.18
N GLU A 46 9.29 13.00 6.49
CA GLU A 46 8.88 12.79 5.09
C GLU A 46 10.07 12.79 4.14
N TYR A 47 11.06 13.66 4.39
CA TYR A 47 12.33 13.66 3.67
C TYR A 47 13.04 12.30 3.76
N GLU A 48 13.17 11.75 4.96
CA GLU A 48 13.79 10.44 5.18
C GLU A 48 13.02 9.32 4.46
N ASN A 49 11.68 9.35 4.51
CA ASN A 49 10.84 8.39 3.78
C ASN A 49 11.05 8.46 2.27
N ILE A 50 11.13 9.66 1.71
CA ILE A 50 11.39 9.88 0.28
C ILE A 50 12.76 9.34 -0.11
N ILE A 51 13.81 9.68 0.65
CA ILE A 51 15.18 9.25 0.36
C ILE A 51 15.31 7.72 0.44
N VAL A 52 14.73 7.08 1.45
CA VAL A 52 14.73 5.61 1.56
C VAL A 52 14.02 4.99 0.35
N SER A 53 12.89 5.54 -0.08
CA SER A 53 12.16 5.03 -1.24
C SER A 53 12.95 5.19 -2.53
N LEU A 54 13.56 6.36 -2.75
CA LEU A 54 14.39 6.64 -3.93
C LEU A 54 15.63 5.76 -3.96
N THR A 55 16.34 5.60 -2.84
CA THR A 55 17.52 4.74 -2.76
C THR A 55 17.18 3.27 -2.99
N GLN A 56 16.02 2.78 -2.52
CA GLN A 56 15.55 1.43 -2.85
C GLN A 56 15.30 1.26 -4.35
N ILE A 57 14.68 2.25 -5.00
CA ILE A 57 14.48 2.22 -6.46
C ILE A 57 15.85 2.26 -7.17
N ASP A 58 16.77 3.12 -6.74
CA ASP A 58 18.11 3.24 -7.32
C ASP A 58 18.91 1.93 -7.23
N VAL A 59 18.85 1.24 -6.09
CA VAL A 59 19.47 -0.08 -5.92
C VAL A 59 18.86 -1.10 -6.87
N LYS A 60 17.52 -1.14 -7.01
CA LYS A 60 16.85 -2.04 -7.96
C LYS A 60 17.27 -1.74 -9.41
N VAL A 61 17.34 -0.45 -9.79
CA VAL A 61 17.77 -0.01 -11.13
C VAL A 61 19.23 -0.36 -11.39
N THR A 62 20.10 -0.11 -10.43
CA THR A 62 21.53 -0.42 -10.49
C THR A 62 21.76 -1.93 -10.59
N ASN A 63 21.01 -2.74 -9.84
CA ASN A 63 21.05 -4.19 -9.96
C ASN A 63 20.64 -4.67 -11.35
N ILE A 64 19.58 -4.11 -11.94
CA ILE A 64 19.18 -4.46 -13.31
C ILE A 64 20.28 -4.10 -14.31
N LYS A 65 20.89 -2.92 -14.16
CA LYS A 65 21.98 -2.45 -15.01
C LYS A 65 23.21 -3.37 -14.95
N HIS A 66 23.58 -3.86 -13.76
CA HIS A 66 24.74 -4.74 -13.59
C HIS A 66 24.46 -6.22 -13.90
N LEU A 67 23.26 -6.72 -13.57
CA LEU A 67 22.85 -8.09 -13.92
C LEU A 67 22.64 -8.30 -15.43
N GLN A 68 22.61 -7.21 -16.21
CA GLN A 68 22.64 -7.25 -17.66
C GLN A 68 23.93 -7.87 -18.22
N GLU A 69 25.00 -7.92 -17.41
CA GLU A 69 26.30 -8.48 -17.80
C GLU A 69 26.46 -9.99 -17.46
N GLU A 70 25.61 -10.57 -16.59
CA GLU A 70 25.86 -11.92 -16.04
C GLU A 70 24.76 -12.98 -16.26
N THR A 71 23.57 -12.69 -16.81
CA THR A 71 22.55 -13.74 -16.95
C THR A 71 21.63 -13.62 -18.18
N ASP A 72 21.87 -14.51 -19.16
CA ASP A 72 21.12 -14.71 -20.40
C ASP A 72 19.74 -15.39 -20.24
N ALA A 73 19.24 -15.60 -19.00
CA ALA A 73 18.07 -16.46 -18.74
C ALA A 73 16.72 -15.74 -18.55
N GLN A 74 16.69 -14.40 -18.45
CA GLN A 74 15.43 -13.65 -18.33
C GLN A 74 14.95 -13.16 -19.70
N THR A 75 13.73 -13.55 -20.07
CA THR A 75 13.03 -13.07 -21.28
C THR A 75 12.96 -11.55 -21.26
N THR A 76 13.34 -10.91 -22.36
CA THR A 76 13.36 -9.45 -22.54
C THR A 76 12.04 -8.77 -22.15
N GLU A 77 10.92 -9.46 -22.34
CA GLU A 77 9.58 -9.01 -21.94
C GLU A 77 9.39 -8.91 -20.41
N THR A 78 9.97 -9.84 -19.64
CA THR A 78 9.94 -9.77 -18.16
C THR A 78 10.81 -8.63 -17.63
N LYS A 79 11.92 -8.31 -18.31
CA LYS A 79 12.77 -7.16 -18.00
C LYS A 79 12.06 -5.84 -18.30
N LEU A 80 11.39 -5.73 -19.45
CA LEU A 80 10.59 -4.55 -19.80
C LEU A 80 9.44 -4.31 -18.82
N LYS A 81 8.77 -5.38 -18.37
CA LYS A 81 7.74 -5.27 -17.33
C LYS A 81 8.32 -4.73 -16.02
N CYS A 82 9.44 -5.29 -15.56
CA CYS A 82 10.12 -4.85 -14.33
C CYS A 82 10.56 -3.38 -14.40
N LEU A 83 11.15 -2.94 -15.52
CA LEU A 83 11.52 -1.54 -15.73
C LEU A 83 10.31 -0.59 -15.72
N ARG A 84 9.18 -1.03 -16.31
CA ARG A 84 7.93 -0.25 -16.29
C ARG A 84 7.33 -0.16 -14.89
N ASP A 85 7.40 -1.24 -14.11
CA ASP A 85 6.96 -1.26 -12.71
C ASP A 85 7.82 -0.30 -11.86
N LEU A 86 9.14 -0.29 -12.04
CA LEU A 86 10.05 0.67 -11.38
C LEU A 86 9.77 2.13 -11.78
N HIS A 87 9.44 2.38 -13.05
CA HIS A 87 9.06 3.71 -13.50
C HIS A 87 7.74 4.17 -12.85
N ASN A 88 6.80 3.24 -12.59
CA ASN A 88 5.58 3.55 -11.86
C ASN A 88 5.84 3.80 -10.37
N GLU A 89 6.73 3.01 -9.73
CA GLU A 89 7.19 3.25 -8.36
C GLU A 89 7.84 4.63 -8.23
N LEU A 90 8.75 5.01 -9.14
CA LEU A 90 9.38 6.32 -9.15
C LEU A 90 8.34 7.45 -9.31
N LYS A 91 7.36 7.27 -10.21
CA LYS A 91 6.27 8.24 -10.40
C LYS A 91 5.45 8.43 -9.12
N TYR A 92 5.19 7.35 -8.38
CA TYR A 92 4.49 7.44 -7.10
C TYR A 92 5.29 8.28 -6.08
N VAL A 93 6.60 8.05 -5.96
CA VAL A 93 7.46 8.82 -5.06
C VAL A 93 7.54 10.30 -5.47
N ILE A 94 7.63 10.59 -6.77
CA ILE A 94 7.64 11.97 -7.29
C ILE A 94 6.35 12.71 -6.93
N ASN A 95 5.19 12.04 -6.90
CA ASN A 95 3.93 12.69 -6.51
C ASN A 95 3.93 13.16 -5.04
N LEU A 96 4.85 12.68 -4.20
CA LEU A 96 5.00 13.15 -2.82
C LEU A 96 5.79 14.47 -2.72
N PHE A 97 6.47 14.87 -3.80
CA PHE A 97 7.34 16.06 -3.78
C PHE A 97 6.55 17.34 -3.62
N ASP A 98 5.38 17.47 -4.25
CA ASP A 98 4.60 18.72 -4.19
C ASP A 98 4.24 19.10 -2.74
N ALA A 99 3.77 18.13 -1.95
CA ALA A 99 3.43 18.36 -0.54
C ALA A 99 4.68 18.64 0.31
N GLN A 100 5.79 17.96 0.01
CA GLN A 100 7.05 18.14 0.74
C GLN A 100 7.73 19.48 0.41
N ASP A 101 7.68 19.91 -0.85
CA ASP A 101 8.17 21.20 -1.33
C ASP A 101 7.37 22.35 -0.71
N GLU A 102 6.05 22.19 -0.56
CA GLU A 102 5.18 23.16 0.11
C GLU A 102 5.49 23.27 1.61
N LEU A 103 5.69 22.14 2.29
CA LEU A 103 6.12 22.09 3.70
C LEU A 103 7.50 22.74 3.88
N GLY A 104 8.46 22.42 3.01
CA GLY A 104 9.80 22.99 3.04
C GLY A 104 9.82 24.50 2.76
N SER A 105 9.03 24.96 1.80
CA SER A 105 8.88 26.39 1.50
C SER A 105 8.27 27.16 2.68
N SER A 106 7.22 26.58 3.30
CA SER A 106 6.58 27.15 4.49
C SER A 106 7.56 27.25 5.68
N LEU A 107 8.42 26.24 5.86
CA LEU A 107 9.48 26.27 6.87
C LEU A 107 10.50 27.37 6.60
N ILE A 108 10.94 27.53 5.35
CA ILE A 108 11.89 28.58 4.96
C ILE A 108 11.31 29.98 5.20
N GLU A 109 10.03 30.21 4.89
CA GLU A 109 9.37 31.51 5.16
C GLU A 109 9.26 31.85 6.65
N LEU A 110 9.13 30.83 7.50
CA LEU A 110 9.01 31.01 8.95
C LEU A 110 10.36 31.14 9.65
N LEU A 111 11.43 30.69 9.01
CA LEU A 111 12.79 30.76 9.53
C LEU A 111 13.43 32.13 9.23
N PRO A 112 14.37 32.59 10.09
CA PRO A 112 15.12 33.80 9.80
C PRO A 112 15.91 33.68 8.49
N ASP A 113 15.96 34.77 7.72
CA ASP A 113 16.73 34.88 6.48
C ASP A 113 18.18 34.38 6.68
N LYS A 114 18.61 33.46 5.80
CA LYS A 114 19.96 32.87 5.79
C LYS A 114 20.33 32.13 7.08
N SER A 115 19.36 31.58 7.80
CA SER A 115 19.63 30.64 8.87
C SER A 115 20.19 29.32 8.32
N VAL A 116 21.07 28.67 9.10
CA VAL A 116 21.62 27.34 8.78
C VAL A 116 20.50 26.32 8.50
N MET A 117 19.39 26.43 9.24
CA MET A 117 18.22 25.56 9.07
C MET A 117 17.51 25.78 7.73
N SER A 118 17.42 27.03 7.25
CA SER A 118 16.84 27.31 5.93
C SER A 118 17.69 26.74 4.81
N GLU A 119 19.03 26.82 4.93
CA GLU A 119 19.95 26.22 3.97
C GLU A 119 19.87 24.69 3.99
N GLU A 120 19.74 24.08 5.17
CA GLU A 120 19.59 22.63 5.32
C GLU A 120 18.29 22.12 4.68
N VAL A 121 17.15 22.78 4.92
CA VAL A 121 15.87 22.44 4.27
C VAL A 121 16.00 22.55 2.75
N GLN A 122 16.62 23.62 2.24
CA GLN A 122 16.80 23.81 0.81
C GLN A 122 17.72 22.76 0.18
N ASN A 123 18.80 22.38 0.87
CA ASN A 123 19.70 21.32 0.42
C ASN A 123 19.01 19.95 0.38
N ARG A 124 18.20 19.63 1.39
CA ARG A 124 17.40 18.40 1.43
C ARG A 124 16.39 18.34 0.28
N ILE A 125 15.71 19.44 -0.02
CA ILE A 125 14.83 19.55 -1.19
C ILE A 125 15.61 19.24 -2.47
N MET A 126 16.74 19.91 -2.66
CA MET A 126 17.58 19.71 -3.83
C MET A 126 18.08 18.26 -3.95
N GLU A 127 18.42 17.61 -2.84
CA GLU A 127 18.96 16.26 -2.82
C GLU A 127 18.00 15.21 -3.38
N TYR A 128 16.75 15.14 -2.89
CA TYR A 128 15.81 14.14 -3.41
C TYR A 128 15.39 14.43 -4.86
N HIS A 129 15.31 15.71 -5.26
CA HIS A 129 15.04 16.08 -6.65
C HIS A 129 16.18 15.62 -7.58
N GLN A 130 17.44 15.82 -7.18
CA GLN A 130 18.60 15.35 -7.92
C GLN A 130 18.64 13.82 -8.02
N LEU A 131 18.40 13.13 -6.90
CA LEU A 131 18.38 11.67 -6.86
C LEU A 131 17.29 11.09 -7.77
N ALA A 132 16.06 11.60 -7.69
CA ALA A 132 14.96 11.16 -8.54
C ALA A 132 15.25 11.39 -10.03
N ASN A 133 15.86 12.53 -10.38
CA ASN A 133 16.24 12.82 -11.76
C ASN A 133 17.32 11.85 -12.28
N ASN A 134 18.32 11.53 -11.47
CA ASN A 134 19.36 10.56 -11.82
C ASN A 134 18.79 9.15 -12.05
N ILE A 135 17.88 8.71 -11.18
CA ILE A 135 17.18 7.43 -11.32
C ILE A 135 16.35 7.42 -12.60
N LYS A 136 15.59 8.50 -12.86
CA LYS A 136 14.78 8.64 -14.07
C LYS A 136 15.62 8.53 -15.35
N LEU A 137 16.70 9.30 -15.45
CA LEU A 137 17.60 9.26 -16.61
C LEU A 137 18.19 7.86 -16.83
N THR A 138 18.49 7.15 -15.74
CA THR A 138 19.01 5.78 -15.81
C THR A 138 17.94 4.79 -16.28
N LEU A 139 16.71 4.91 -15.76
CA LEU A 139 15.56 4.09 -16.17
C LEU A 139 15.21 4.31 -17.65
N ASP A 140 15.16 5.55 -18.10
CA ASP A 140 14.86 5.91 -19.49
C ASP A 140 15.91 5.30 -20.44
N SER A 141 17.19 5.42 -20.09
CA SER A 141 18.29 4.81 -20.85
C SER A 141 18.20 3.28 -20.93
N LEU A 142 17.83 2.62 -19.82
CA LEU A 142 17.67 1.15 -19.79
C LEU A 142 16.44 0.67 -20.57
N LEU A 143 15.35 1.42 -20.51
CA LEU A 143 14.14 1.15 -21.30
C LEU A 143 14.44 1.26 -22.79
N ASP A 144 15.15 2.30 -23.21
CA ASP A 144 15.56 2.48 -24.60
C ASP A 144 16.45 1.33 -25.06
N GLN A 145 17.51 1.00 -24.31
CA GLN A 145 18.41 -0.12 -24.64
C GLN A 145 17.68 -1.47 -24.76
N THR A 146 16.72 -1.72 -23.88
CA THR A 146 15.94 -2.98 -23.88
C THR A 146 14.95 -3.03 -25.05
N ASN A 147 14.35 -1.90 -25.42
CA ASN A 147 13.50 -1.79 -26.60
C ASN A 147 14.29 -1.97 -27.91
N TYR A 148 15.47 -1.36 -28.03
CA TYR A 148 16.34 -1.54 -29.19
C TYR A 148 16.82 -3.00 -29.33
N GLY A 149 17.20 -3.64 -28.23
CA GLY A 149 17.61 -5.05 -28.23
C GLY A 149 16.49 -6.03 -28.57
N HIS A 150 15.24 -5.73 -28.19
CA HIS A 150 14.06 -6.52 -28.58
C HIS A 150 13.77 -6.37 -30.10
N THR A 151 13.93 -5.18 -30.65
CA THR A 151 13.72 -4.89 -32.08
C THR A 151 14.78 -5.58 -32.96
N GLU A 152 16.06 -5.55 -32.58
CA GLU A 152 17.12 -6.27 -33.30
C GLU A 152 17.01 -7.80 -33.20
N LYS A 153 16.54 -8.35 -32.07
CA LYS A 153 16.28 -9.80 -31.95
C LYS A 153 15.11 -10.22 -32.82
N ALA A 154 14.06 -9.41 -32.90
CA ALA A 154 12.94 -9.63 -33.82
C ALA A 154 13.38 -9.56 -35.30
N GLU A 155 14.31 -8.66 -35.65
CA GLU A 155 14.87 -8.58 -37.01
C GLU A 155 15.88 -9.71 -37.32
N ARG A 156 16.68 -10.18 -36.35
CA ARG A 156 17.59 -11.33 -36.54
C ARG A 156 16.86 -12.67 -36.56
N ASP A 157 15.78 -12.84 -35.79
CA ASP A 157 14.92 -14.04 -35.85
C ASP A 157 14.12 -14.09 -37.16
N TYR A 158 13.94 -12.95 -37.84
CA TYR A 158 13.41 -12.90 -39.22
C TYR A 158 14.47 -13.28 -40.28
N ALA A 159 15.77 -13.22 -39.96
CA ALA A 159 16.86 -13.42 -40.91
C ALA A 159 17.40 -14.86 -40.99
N VAL A 160 16.82 -15.82 -40.27
CA VAL A 160 17.21 -17.25 -40.33
C VAL A 160 15.98 -18.13 -40.63
N GLN A 161 15.38 -17.92 -41.80
CA GLN A 161 14.60 -18.94 -42.47
C GLN A 161 14.90 -18.94 -43.97
N VAL A 162 15.36 -20.10 -44.45
CA VAL A 162 15.85 -20.36 -45.81
C VAL A 162 14.67 -20.50 -46.77
N ASP A 163 14.76 -19.80 -47.91
CA ASP A 163 14.00 -19.92 -49.16
C ASP A 163 12.67 -20.71 -49.16
N THR A 164 11.56 -19.98 -49.37
CA THR A 164 10.61 -20.27 -50.48
C THR A 164 9.66 -19.07 -50.68
N LEU A 165 9.87 -18.32 -51.77
CA LEU A 165 8.89 -17.57 -52.57
C LEU A 165 7.56 -17.10 -51.90
N SER A 166 7.44 -15.78 -51.66
CA SER A 166 6.43 -14.85 -52.22
C SER A 166 6.14 -13.68 -51.26
N PRO A 167 5.86 -12.46 -51.76
CA PRO A 167 5.66 -11.29 -50.91
C PRO A 167 4.24 -11.32 -50.33
N LEU A 168 4.05 -11.86 -49.13
CA LEU A 168 2.82 -11.62 -48.38
C LEU A 168 2.90 -10.21 -47.77
N SER A 169 2.30 -9.26 -48.48
CA SER A 169 1.65 -8.13 -47.84
C SER A 169 0.79 -8.70 -46.72
N LEU A 170 1.11 -8.44 -45.45
CA LEU A 170 0.23 -8.72 -44.32
C LEU A 170 -1.12 -8.07 -44.66
N THR A 171 -2.12 -8.87 -45.00
CA THR A 171 -3.43 -8.32 -45.35
C THR A 171 -4.12 -7.92 -44.04
N ALA A 172 -5.02 -6.93 -44.08
CA ALA A 172 -5.78 -6.54 -42.89
C ALA A 172 -6.47 -7.75 -42.21
N LYS A 173 -6.87 -8.76 -43.01
CA LYS A 173 -7.37 -10.06 -42.56
C LYS A 173 -6.40 -10.79 -41.62
N ASP A 174 -5.11 -10.83 -41.95
CA ASP A 174 -4.10 -11.53 -41.12
C ASP A 174 -3.89 -10.83 -39.77
N ALA A 175 -3.96 -9.48 -39.76
CA ALA A 175 -3.90 -8.69 -38.54
C ALA A 175 -5.12 -8.94 -37.63
N TYR A 176 -6.33 -8.98 -38.20
CA TYR A 176 -7.55 -9.30 -37.44
C TYR A 176 -7.58 -10.74 -36.92
N LEU A 177 -7.05 -11.70 -37.68
CA LEU A 177 -6.91 -13.09 -37.22
C LEU A 177 -5.93 -13.22 -36.05
N TYR A 178 -4.81 -12.48 -36.08
CA TYR A 178 -3.88 -12.42 -34.96
C TYR A 178 -4.53 -11.80 -33.71
N GLN A 179 -5.20 -10.65 -33.87
CA GLN A 179 -5.92 -10.00 -32.77
C GLN A 179 -7.01 -10.91 -32.18
N LEU A 180 -7.75 -11.64 -33.03
CA LEU A 180 -8.77 -12.57 -32.57
C LEU A 180 -8.17 -13.72 -31.75
N ARG A 181 -7.03 -14.29 -32.17
CA ARG A 181 -6.35 -15.36 -31.40
C ARG A 181 -5.92 -14.88 -30.02
N THR A 182 -5.35 -13.67 -29.95
CA THR A 182 -4.92 -13.07 -28.67
C THR A 182 -6.12 -12.77 -27.78
N ALA A 183 -7.18 -12.17 -28.33
CA ALA A 183 -8.40 -11.86 -27.58
C ALA A 183 -9.11 -13.13 -27.06
N ILE A 184 -9.10 -14.24 -27.82
CA ILE A 184 -9.62 -15.54 -27.35
C ILE A 184 -8.78 -16.08 -26.18
N ALA A 185 -7.45 -15.96 -26.24
CA ALA A 185 -6.58 -16.39 -25.14
C ALA A 185 -6.83 -15.57 -23.87
N GLU A 186 -6.99 -14.25 -24.01
CA GLU A 186 -7.34 -13.35 -22.93
C GLU A 186 -8.72 -13.66 -22.33
N ALA A 187 -9.74 -13.86 -23.17
CA ALA A 187 -11.08 -14.26 -22.73
C ALA A 187 -11.07 -15.58 -21.95
N LYS A 188 -10.27 -16.56 -22.39
CA LYS A 188 -10.08 -17.83 -21.66
C LYS A 188 -9.44 -17.63 -20.29
N SER A 189 -8.44 -16.75 -20.19
CA SER A 189 -7.78 -16.41 -18.93
C SER A 189 -8.74 -15.74 -17.95
N ASN A 190 -9.50 -14.74 -18.43
CA ASN A 190 -10.50 -14.04 -17.63
C ASN A 190 -11.60 -14.99 -17.15
N LEU A 191 -12.08 -15.90 -18.02
CA LEU A 191 -13.07 -16.91 -17.65
C LEU A 191 -12.56 -17.89 -16.58
N ALA A 192 -11.28 -18.27 -16.64
CA ALA A 192 -10.67 -19.11 -15.60
C ALA A 192 -10.63 -18.39 -14.25
N LEU A 193 -10.29 -17.10 -14.24
CA LEU A 193 -10.26 -16.27 -13.03
C LEU A 193 -11.66 -16.06 -12.46
N LEU A 194 -12.66 -15.80 -13.30
CA LEU A 194 -14.06 -15.70 -12.88
C LEU A 194 -14.53 -17.00 -12.22
N LYS A 195 -14.25 -18.16 -12.84
CA LYS A 195 -14.59 -19.47 -12.28
C LYS A 195 -13.91 -19.73 -10.93
N SER A 196 -12.62 -19.43 -10.81
CA SER A 196 -11.88 -19.60 -9.54
C SER A 196 -12.52 -18.76 -8.44
N SER A 197 -12.77 -17.48 -8.75
CA SER A 197 -13.39 -16.53 -7.81
C SER A 197 -14.78 -16.98 -7.36
N ILE A 198 -15.61 -17.48 -8.29
CA ILE A 198 -16.93 -18.07 -7.99
C ILE A 198 -16.79 -19.32 -7.11
N SER A 199 -15.74 -20.13 -7.29
CA SER A 199 -15.54 -21.33 -6.45
C SER A 199 -15.10 -20.99 -5.02
N GLU A 200 -14.25 -19.97 -4.86
CA GLU A 200 -13.63 -19.57 -3.59
C GLU A 200 -14.53 -18.74 -2.68
N ILE A 201 -15.55 -18.07 -3.22
CA ILE A 201 -16.48 -17.28 -2.39
C ILE A 201 -17.27 -18.17 -1.42
N ASN A 202 -17.36 -17.70 -0.19
CA ASN A 202 -18.10 -18.29 0.91
C ASN A 202 -18.62 -17.16 1.83
N ALA A 203 -19.34 -17.54 2.88
CA ALA A 203 -19.95 -16.57 3.80
C ALA A 203 -18.93 -15.63 4.47
N SER A 204 -17.74 -16.12 4.82
CA SER A 204 -16.73 -15.36 5.57
C SER A 204 -16.01 -14.28 4.74
N ASN A 205 -16.02 -14.40 3.42
CA ASN A 205 -15.36 -13.47 2.50
C ASN A 205 -16.35 -12.82 1.51
N PHE A 206 -17.65 -12.90 1.80
CA PHE A 206 -18.72 -12.53 0.88
C PHE A 206 -18.56 -11.11 0.29
N MET A 207 -18.31 -10.09 1.12
CA MET A 207 -18.19 -8.70 0.62
C MET A 207 -16.98 -8.50 -0.28
N THR A 208 -15.79 -8.92 0.16
CA THR A 208 -14.55 -8.72 -0.59
C THR A 208 -14.55 -9.55 -1.88
N SER A 209 -15.01 -10.80 -1.81
CA SER A 209 -15.08 -11.70 -2.96
C SER A 209 -16.15 -11.29 -3.97
N THR A 210 -17.29 -10.73 -3.53
CA THR A 210 -18.33 -10.19 -4.44
C THR A 210 -17.79 -9.04 -5.29
N GLN A 211 -16.98 -8.16 -4.71
CA GLN A 211 -16.34 -7.08 -5.47
C GLN A 211 -15.32 -7.62 -6.48
N THR A 212 -14.54 -8.63 -6.10
CA THR A 212 -13.58 -9.30 -7.00
C THR A 212 -14.28 -9.99 -8.16
N ILE A 213 -15.36 -10.73 -7.89
CA ILE A 213 -16.16 -11.41 -8.92
C ILE A 213 -16.81 -10.39 -9.86
N SER A 214 -17.31 -9.27 -9.35
CA SER A 214 -17.89 -8.20 -10.18
C SER A 214 -16.87 -7.62 -11.16
N LYS A 215 -15.62 -7.38 -10.71
CA LYS A 215 -14.54 -6.91 -11.59
C LYS A 215 -14.14 -7.97 -12.62
N ALA A 216 -14.01 -9.23 -12.21
CA ALA A 216 -13.72 -10.34 -13.10
C ALA A 216 -14.81 -10.53 -14.16
N SER A 217 -16.08 -10.38 -13.77
CA SER A 217 -17.22 -10.46 -14.68
C SER A 217 -17.18 -9.34 -15.74
N ALA A 218 -16.90 -8.10 -15.34
CA ALA A 218 -16.79 -6.98 -16.29
C ALA A 218 -15.64 -7.16 -17.30
N ALA A 219 -14.50 -7.70 -16.85
CA ALA A 219 -13.38 -8.04 -17.73
C ALA A 219 -13.75 -9.16 -18.73
N CYS A 220 -14.44 -10.21 -18.25
CA CYS A 220 -15.00 -11.25 -19.10
C CYS A 220 -15.96 -10.67 -20.14
N GLU A 221 -16.92 -9.84 -19.75
CA GLU A 221 -17.89 -9.20 -20.64
C GLU A 221 -17.20 -8.43 -21.77
N SER A 222 -16.25 -7.56 -21.43
CA SER A 222 -15.49 -6.79 -22.42
C SER A 222 -14.71 -7.69 -23.38
N SER A 223 -14.05 -8.73 -22.87
CA SER A 223 -13.27 -9.66 -23.71
C SER A 223 -14.15 -10.54 -24.61
N ILE A 224 -15.32 -10.96 -24.13
CA ILE A 224 -16.30 -11.73 -24.91
C ILE A 224 -16.92 -10.86 -26.02
N GLU A 225 -17.22 -9.59 -25.74
CA GLU A 225 -17.75 -8.69 -26.75
C GLU A 225 -16.71 -8.37 -27.84
N LEU A 226 -15.44 -8.22 -27.46
CA LEU A 226 -14.34 -8.02 -28.41
C LEU A 226 -14.17 -9.21 -29.37
N ILE A 227 -14.16 -10.46 -28.86
CA ILE A 227 -14.02 -11.63 -29.73
C ILE A 227 -15.23 -11.80 -30.66
N LYS A 228 -16.45 -11.47 -30.20
CA LYS A 228 -17.66 -11.46 -31.04
C LYS A 228 -17.57 -10.42 -32.15
N HIS A 229 -17.10 -9.22 -31.81
CA HIS A 229 -16.92 -8.13 -32.76
C HIS A 229 -15.88 -8.49 -33.84
N LEU A 230 -14.72 -9.01 -33.43
CA LEU A 230 -13.67 -9.44 -34.36
C LEU A 230 -14.13 -10.59 -35.28
N ASN A 231 -14.93 -11.53 -34.75
CA ASN A 231 -15.54 -12.58 -35.56
C ASN A 231 -16.54 -12.02 -36.58
N ALA A 232 -17.38 -11.07 -36.19
CA ALA A 232 -18.30 -10.39 -37.08
C ALA A 232 -17.56 -9.62 -38.20
N LEU A 233 -16.47 -8.92 -37.88
CA LEU A 233 -15.63 -8.24 -38.87
C LEU A 233 -14.96 -9.23 -39.85
N LEU A 234 -14.41 -10.33 -39.35
CA LEU A 234 -13.75 -11.34 -40.17
C LEU A 234 -14.74 -12.05 -41.11
N THR A 235 -15.96 -12.31 -40.65
CA THR A 235 -17.00 -12.98 -41.45
C THR A 235 -17.69 -12.04 -42.43
N SER A 236 -17.96 -10.78 -42.05
CA SER A 236 -18.69 -9.82 -42.89
C SER A 236 -17.82 -9.00 -43.84
N GLU A 237 -16.64 -8.55 -43.41
CA GLU A 237 -15.79 -7.64 -44.18
C GLU A 237 -14.62 -8.35 -44.88
N CYS A 238 -14.16 -9.49 -44.34
CA CYS A 238 -13.02 -10.24 -44.88
C CYS A 238 -13.39 -11.55 -45.60
N ASN A 239 -14.68 -11.87 -45.72
CA ASN A 239 -15.20 -13.13 -46.30
C ASN A 239 -14.48 -14.40 -45.77
N CYS A 240 -14.07 -14.40 -44.49
CA CYS A 240 -13.47 -15.58 -43.87
C CYS A 240 -14.50 -16.69 -43.68
N SER A 241 -14.06 -17.94 -43.83
CA SER A 241 -14.90 -19.09 -43.47
C SER A 241 -15.14 -19.13 -41.96
N GLU A 242 -16.22 -19.79 -41.52
CA GLU A 242 -16.54 -19.93 -40.10
C GLU A 242 -15.45 -20.67 -39.30
N GLU A 243 -14.67 -21.53 -39.97
CA GLU A 243 -13.50 -22.21 -39.40
C GLU A 243 -12.31 -21.27 -39.23
N GLU A 244 -12.02 -20.42 -40.22
CA GLU A 244 -10.96 -19.40 -40.14
C GLU A 244 -11.25 -18.34 -39.08
N ALA A 245 -12.52 -17.97 -38.91
CA ALA A 245 -12.97 -17.00 -37.92
C ALA A 245 -13.13 -17.60 -36.50
N MET A 246 -12.80 -18.89 -36.30
CA MET A 246 -12.88 -19.58 -35.00
C MET A 246 -14.27 -19.47 -34.33
N SER A 247 -15.34 -19.40 -35.12
CA SER A 247 -16.71 -19.13 -34.65
C SER A 247 -17.18 -20.15 -33.59
N SER A 248 -16.73 -21.41 -33.69
CA SER A 248 -17.05 -22.46 -32.72
C SER A 248 -16.41 -22.23 -31.35
N SER A 249 -15.15 -21.80 -31.28
CA SER A 249 -14.46 -21.48 -30.01
C SER A 249 -15.09 -20.25 -29.36
N ILE A 250 -15.44 -19.24 -30.14
CA ILE A 250 -16.06 -18.00 -29.63
C ILE A 250 -17.45 -18.28 -29.06
N LYS A 251 -18.23 -19.12 -29.73
CA LYS A 251 -19.51 -19.60 -29.22
C LYS A 251 -19.33 -20.39 -27.91
N GLN A 252 -18.38 -21.32 -27.88
CA GLN A 252 -18.08 -22.10 -26.67
C GLN A 252 -17.69 -21.20 -25.49
N GLU A 253 -16.88 -20.16 -25.72
CA GLU A 253 -16.42 -19.24 -24.69
C GLU A 253 -17.56 -18.32 -24.21
N SER A 254 -18.44 -17.90 -25.12
CA SER A 254 -19.66 -17.14 -24.79
C SER A 254 -20.66 -17.97 -23.97
N ASP A 255 -20.84 -19.25 -24.32
CA ASP A 255 -21.71 -20.16 -23.60
C ASP A 255 -21.18 -20.43 -22.17
N LYS A 256 -19.85 -20.61 -22.02
CA LYS A 256 -19.19 -20.72 -20.71
C LYS A 256 -19.39 -19.48 -19.85
N TYR A 257 -19.25 -18.28 -20.44
CA TYR A 257 -19.49 -17.03 -19.71
C TYR A 257 -20.91 -16.96 -19.16
N THR A 258 -21.90 -17.26 -20.00
CA THR A 258 -23.32 -17.27 -19.61
C THR A 258 -23.61 -18.28 -18.51
N LEU A 259 -23.00 -19.48 -18.59
CA LEU A 259 -23.10 -20.49 -17.54
C LEU A 259 -22.53 -19.97 -16.21
N TYR A 260 -21.32 -19.41 -16.22
CA TYR A 260 -20.68 -18.90 -14.99
C TYR A 260 -21.44 -17.74 -14.37
N LEU A 261 -22.05 -16.86 -15.17
CA LEU A 261 -22.96 -15.83 -14.65
C LEU A 261 -24.17 -16.44 -13.92
N SER A 262 -24.78 -17.48 -14.50
CA SER A 262 -25.93 -18.14 -13.86
C SER A 262 -25.54 -18.85 -12.56
N GLU A 263 -24.37 -19.50 -12.53
CA GLU A 263 -23.80 -20.12 -11.32
C GLU A 263 -23.50 -19.07 -10.25
N TRP A 264 -22.91 -17.94 -10.65
CA TRP A 264 -22.64 -16.81 -9.77
C TRP A 264 -23.91 -16.24 -9.14
N HIS A 265 -24.92 -15.88 -9.94
CA HIS A 265 -26.17 -15.33 -9.42
C HIS A 265 -26.87 -16.28 -8.46
N THR A 266 -26.89 -17.57 -8.77
CA THR A 266 -27.46 -18.59 -7.87
C THR A 266 -26.69 -18.68 -6.56
N LYS A 267 -25.35 -18.61 -6.61
CA LYS A 267 -24.51 -18.68 -5.42
C LYS A 267 -24.59 -17.40 -4.59
N GLN A 268 -24.65 -16.24 -5.23
CA GLN A 268 -24.86 -14.95 -4.60
C GLN A 268 -26.18 -14.93 -3.83
N GLN A 269 -27.29 -15.32 -4.47
CA GLN A 269 -28.60 -15.35 -3.82
C GLN A 269 -28.59 -16.25 -2.57
N LYS A 270 -28.00 -17.45 -2.66
CA LYS A 270 -27.87 -18.36 -1.51
C LYS A 270 -27.04 -17.75 -0.38
N LEU A 271 -25.98 -17.01 -0.71
CA LEU A 271 -25.12 -16.37 0.29
C LEU A 271 -25.79 -15.14 0.90
N GLU A 272 -26.60 -14.39 0.15
CA GLU A 272 -27.41 -13.28 0.66
C GLU A 272 -28.52 -13.77 1.60
N GLU A 273 -29.17 -14.89 1.25
CA GLU A 273 -30.15 -15.56 2.11
C GLU A 273 -29.52 -16.05 3.43
N LEU A 274 -28.29 -16.58 3.39
CA LEU A 274 -27.53 -16.96 4.59
C LEU A 274 -26.96 -15.75 5.36
N SER A 275 -26.67 -14.64 4.68
CA SER A 275 -26.10 -13.43 5.26
C SER A 275 -27.12 -12.55 5.98
N ASN A 276 -28.41 -12.81 5.81
CA ASN A 276 -29.47 -12.18 6.60
C ASN A 276 -29.53 -12.70 8.05
N ASP A 277 -28.73 -13.71 8.41
CA ASP A 277 -28.34 -13.93 9.80
C ASP A 277 -27.28 -12.87 10.16
N ASP A 278 -27.62 -11.96 11.10
CA ASP A 278 -26.87 -10.77 11.57
C ASP A 278 -25.37 -11.00 11.91
N TYR A 279 -24.92 -12.25 11.92
CA TYR A 279 -23.56 -12.68 12.20
C TYR A 279 -22.55 -12.38 11.07
N LEU A 280 -22.97 -12.45 9.80
CA LEU A 280 -22.04 -12.41 8.65
C LEU A 280 -21.74 -11.01 8.10
N THR A 281 -22.51 -10.00 8.52
CA THR A 281 -22.33 -8.59 8.12
C THR A 281 -21.72 -7.73 9.21
N CYS A 282 -21.49 -8.29 10.41
CA CYS A 282 -20.96 -7.52 11.52
C CYS A 282 -19.52 -7.06 11.24
N PRO A 283 -19.26 -5.75 11.15
CA PRO A 283 -17.95 -5.20 10.80
C PRO A 283 -16.87 -5.52 11.84
N LEU A 284 -17.27 -5.89 13.07
CA LEU A 284 -16.37 -6.30 14.15
C LEU A 284 -16.01 -7.80 14.13
N CYS A 285 -16.87 -8.66 13.57
CA CYS A 285 -16.66 -10.12 13.50
C CYS A 285 -16.03 -10.60 12.18
N THR A 286 -15.57 -9.69 11.32
CA THR A 286 -14.96 -10.04 10.03
C THR A 286 -13.66 -10.82 10.20
N ASN A 287 -13.31 -11.68 9.23
CA ASN A 287 -12.08 -12.50 9.25
C ASN A 287 -10.81 -11.65 9.46
N ARG A 288 -10.79 -10.43 8.91
CA ARG A 288 -9.70 -9.47 9.09
C ARG A 288 -9.48 -9.06 10.55
N ASN A 289 -10.56 -8.85 11.30
CA ASN A 289 -10.45 -8.48 12.71
C ASN A 289 -10.01 -9.68 13.57
N TRP A 290 -10.41 -10.89 13.20
CA TRP A 290 -9.93 -12.11 13.86
C TRP A 290 -8.43 -12.31 13.75
N GLN A 291 -7.85 -12.07 12.58
CA GLN A 291 -6.40 -12.10 12.40
C GLN A 291 -5.68 -11.05 13.25
N GLN A 292 -6.28 -9.86 13.38
CA GLN A 292 -5.73 -8.80 14.23
C GLN A 292 -5.79 -9.19 15.72
N ILE A 293 -6.92 -9.73 16.18
CA ILE A 293 -7.09 -10.22 17.56
C ILE A 293 -6.09 -11.33 17.88
N ASP A 294 -5.90 -12.28 16.95
CA ASP A 294 -4.95 -13.38 17.12
C ASP A 294 -3.51 -12.85 17.26
N ASN A 295 -3.13 -11.87 16.44
CA ASN A 295 -1.83 -11.22 16.52
C ASN A 295 -1.65 -10.44 17.84
N ASP A 296 -2.68 -9.69 18.26
CA ASP A 296 -2.69 -8.92 19.50
C ASP A 296 -2.59 -9.83 20.73
N LEU A 297 -3.32 -10.95 20.74
CA LEU A 297 -3.27 -11.97 21.79
C LEU A 297 -1.89 -12.62 21.87
N TRP A 298 -1.33 -13.02 20.72
CA TRP A 298 0.00 -13.60 20.65
C TRP A 298 1.06 -12.63 21.18
N ARG A 299 0.99 -11.36 20.78
CA ARG A 299 1.92 -10.32 21.25
C ARG A 299 1.83 -10.14 22.77
N LEU A 300 0.61 -10.08 23.31
CA LEU A 300 0.39 -9.96 24.76
C LEU A 300 0.90 -11.19 25.52
N GLU A 301 0.72 -12.39 24.97
CA GLU A 301 1.23 -13.63 25.57
C GLU A 301 2.76 -13.64 25.64
N GLN A 302 3.43 -13.28 24.54
CA GLN A 302 4.89 -13.18 24.51
C GLN A 302 5.40 -12.12 25.50
N TRP A 303 4.76 -10.95 25.52
CA TRP A 303 5.14 -9.89 26.45
C TRP A 303 4.92 -10.32 27.92
N LEU A 304 3.78 -10.94 28.25
CA LEU A 304 3.51 -11.45 29.60
C LEU A 304 4.55 -12.50 30.03
N SER A 305 4.95 -13.39 29.13
CA SER A 305 5.97 -14.41 29.41
C SER A 305 7.33 -13.77 29.73
N MET A 306 7.75 -12.77 28.95
CA MET A 306 9.00 -12.04 29.18
C MET A 306 8.94 -11.17 30.44
N ALA A 307 7.82 -10.48 30.66
CA ALA A 307 7.55 -9.65 31.83
C ALA A 307 7.58 -10.48 33.12
N GLU A 308 6.95 -11.66 33.12
CA GLU A 308 6.95 -12.57 34.25
C GLU A 308 8.34 -13.13 34.52
N ALA A 309 9.10 -13.51 33.48
CA ALA A 309 10.48 -13.96 33.64
C ALA A 309 11.37 -12.85 34.24
N SER A 310 11.21 -11.61 33.77
CA SER A 310 11.95 -10.45 34.25
C SER A 310 11.61 -10.15 35.71
N GLN A 311 10.33 -10.12 36.09
CA GLN A 311 9.89 -9.93 37.47
C GLN A 311 10.34 -11.05 38.41
N ARG A 312 10.33 -12.32 37.96
CA ARG A 312 10.82 -13.45 38.75
C ARG A 312 12.33 -13.38 38.99
N SER A 313 13.08 -12.77 38.07
CA SER A 313 14.53 -12.59 38.20
C SER A 313 14.90 -11.42 39.13
N GLN A 314 13.97 -10.52 39.42
CA GLN A 314 14.18 -9.43 40.36
C GLN A 314 14.17 -9.96 41.81
N HIS A 315 15.24 -9.67 42.56
CA HIS A 315 15.37 -10.10 43.94
C HIS A 315 14.39 -9.36 44.86
N THR A 316 13.71 -10.10 45.75
CA THR A 316 12.72 -9.56 46.72
C THR A 316 13.34 -8.82 47.92
N GLN A 317 14.66 -8.78 48.04
CA GLN A 317 15.34 -8.06 49.11
C GLN A 317 16.07 -6.82 48.55
N PRO A 318 15.80 -5.62 49.09
CA PRO A 318 16.49 -4.41 48.65
C PRO A 318 17.98 -4.52 48.98
N SER A 319 18.82 -4.21 48.00
CA SER A 319 20.26 -4.12 48.20
C SER A 319 20.60 -3.00 49.19
N ASN A 320 21.67 -3.19 49.96
CA ASN A 320 22.21 -2.14 50.83
C ASN A 320 23.17 -1.18 50.09
N ASP A 321 23.42 -1.45 48.81
CA ASP A 321 24.22 -0.61 47.93
C ASP A 321 23.31 0.33 47.12
N ILE A 322 23.74 1.58 46.98
CA ILE A 322 22.92 2.67 46.44
C ILE A 322 22.86 2.61 44.90
N ASP A 323 23.95 2.21 44.27
CA ASP A 323 24.03 2.09 42.81
C ASP A 323 23.10 0.97 42.31
N THR A 324 23.10 -0.18 42.99
CA THR A 324 22.20 -1.29 42.65
C THR A 324 20.73 -1.00 42.94
N LEU A 325 20.45 -0.05 43.85
CA LEU A 325 19.09 0.42 44.11
C LEU A 325 18.62 1.40 43.02
N GLU A 326 19.51 2.24 42.50
CA GLU A 326 19.22 3.12 41.37
C GLU A 326 18.92 2.32 40.10
N ASP A 327 19.73 1.30 39.80
CA ASP A 327 19.50 0.36 38.69
C ASP A 327 18.14 -0.33 38.82
N ALA A 328 17.82 -0.87 40.00
CA ALA A 328 16.54 -1.52 40.24
C ALA A 328 15.35 -0.55 40.06
N ILE A 329 15.47 0.71 40.51
CA ILE A 329 14.43 1.73 40.32
C ILE A 329 14.26 2.06 38.84
N GLN A 330 15.36 2.12 38.08
CA GLN A 330 15.33 2.38 36.65
C GLN A 330 14.64 1.23 35.89
N ASP A 331 14.97 -0.02 36.19
CA ASP A 331 14.33 -1.21 35.61
C ASP A 331 12.81 -1.22 35.88
N HIS A 332 12.38 -0.84 37.09
CA HIS A 332 10.96 -0.75 37.43
C HIS A 332 10.24 0.37 36.66
N ARG A 333 10.91 1.49 36.40
CA ARG A 333 10.33 2.59 35.61
C ARG A 333 10.16 2.18 34.15
N GLU A 334 11.16 1.53 33.58
CA GLU A 334 11.11 1.01 32.21
C GLU A 334 9.99 -0.03 32.07
N PHE A 335 9.88 -0.96 33.03
CA PHE A 335 8.78 -1.92 33.08
C PHE A 335 7.39 -1.27 33.11
N LEU A 336 7.21 -0.18 33.87
CA LEU A 336 5.93 0.53 33.95
C LEU A 336 5.59 1.28 32.65
N LEU A 337 6.59 1.79 31.92
CA LEU A 337 6.39 2.39 30.61
C LEU A 337 5.97 1.34 29.57
N ASP A 338 6.63 0.18 29.59
CA ASP A 338 6.28 -0.95 28.73
C ASP A 338 4.87 -1.46 29.01
N LEU A 339 4.47 -1.56 30.29
CA LEU A 339 3.12 -1.93 30.68
C LEU A 339 2.05 -0.95 30.13
N ASP A 340 2.30 0.36 30.23
CA ASP A 340 1.33 1.36 29.76
C ASP A 340 1.18 1.33 28.22
N SER A 341 2.24 0.98 27.49
CA SER A 341 2.19 0.82 26.03
C SER A 341 1.22 -0.29 25.56
N HIS A 342 1.06 -1.36 26.35
CA HIS A 342 0.17 -2.50 26.04
C HIS A 342 -1.29 -2.29 26.45
N LYS A 343 -1.59 -1.23 27.21
CA LYS A 343 -2.94 -0.93 27.71
C LYS A 343 -3.96 -0.67 26.60
N SER A 344 -3.52 -0.11 25.47
CA SER A 344 -4.37 0.13 24.30
C SER A 344 -4.88 -1.18 23.68
N ILE A 345 -4.01 -2.19 23.60
CA ILE A 345 -4.30 -3.53 23.08
C ILE A 345 -5.29 -4.28 23.98
N ILE A 346 -5.12 -4.18 25.30
CA ILE A 346 -6.07 -4.81 26.25
C ILE A 346 -7.45 -4.16 26.15
N LYS A 347 -7.53 -2.84 25.95
CA LYS A 347 -8.81 -2.14 25.76
C LYS A 347 -9.50 -2.54 24.46
N SER A 348 -8.79 -2.64 23.35
CA SER A 348 -9.37 -3.10 22.09
C SER A 348 -9.86 -4.53 22.22
N LEU A 349 -9.07 -5.42 22.84
CA LEU A 349 -9.45 -6.81 23.09
C LEU A 349 -10.72 -6.92 23.94
N ASN A 350 -10.88 -6.10 25.00
CA ASN A 350 -12.08 -6.10 25.83
C ASN A 350 -13.34 -5.67 25.07
N ILE A 351 -13.25 -4.63 24.23
CA ILE A 351 -14.38 -4.15 23.42
C ILE A 351 -14.82 -5.23 22.44
N VAL A 352 -13.86 -5.87 21.77
CA VAL A 352 -14.16 -6.94 20.82
C VAL A 352 -14.64 -8.21 21.53
N GLY A 353 -14.08 -8.53 22.68
CA GLY A 353 -14.49 -9.68 23.50
C GLY A 353 -15.91 -9.54 24.04
N GLU A 354 -16.30 -8.36 24.52
CA GLU A 354 -17.69 -8.07 24.95
C GLU A 354 -18.66 -8.21 23.78
N HIS A 355 -18.28 -7.67 22.61
CA HIS A 355 -19.06 -7.78 21.39
C HIS A 355 -19.22 -9.24 20.92
N LEU A 356 -18.14 -10.02 20.92
CA LEU A 356 -18.18 -11.44 20.59
C LEU A 356 -19.05 -12.24 21.55
N ALA A 357 -18.95 -11.96 22.86
CA ALA A 357 -19.78 -12.59 23.87
C ALA A 357 -21.28 -12.36 23.61
N THR A 358 -21.67 -11.14 23.21
CA THR A 358 -23.06 -10.84 22.84
C THR A 358 -23.54 -11.66 21.65
N HIS A 359 -22.73 -11.80 20.60
CA HIS A 359 -23.07 -12.62 19.44
C HIS A 359 -23.13 -14.12 19.77
N THR A 360 -22.24 -14.65 20.60
CA THR A 360 -22.28 -16.06 21.02
C THR A 360 -23.48 -16.40 21.91
N LEU A 361 -23.92 -15.47 22.77
CA LEU A 361 -25.07 -15.68 23.66
C LEU A 361 -26.41 -15.71 22.92
N ASP A 362 -26.54 -14.99 21.82
CA ASP A 362 -27.75 -15.04 20.98
C ASP A 362 -27.84 -16.39 20.23
N THR A 363 -26.71 -17.00 19.84
CA THR A 363 -26.72 -18.35 19.24
C THR A 363 -27.21 -19.46 20.18
N GLU A 364 -26.95 -19.35 21.49
CA GLU A 364 -27.47 -20.34 22.46
C GLU A 364 -28.97 -20.20 22.74
N LYS A 365 -29.55 -19.01 22.48
CA LYS A 365 -30.99 -18.77 22.60
C LYS A 365 -31.73 -19.27 21.37
N ASP A 366 -31.21 -19.01 20.17
CA ASP A 366 -31.84 -19.45 18.92
C ASP A 366 -31.80 -20.97 18.74
N CYS A 367 -30.84 -21.67 19.35
CA CYS A 367 -30.77 -23.14 19.35
C CYS A 367 -31.69 -23.84 20.37
N LYS A 368 -32.39 -23.08 21.23
CA LYS A 368 -33.29 -23.59 22.30
C LYS A 368 -34.77 -23.32 22.06
N THR A 369 -35.13 -22.82 20.88
CA THR A 369 -36.51 -22.72 20.36
C THR A 369 -36.65 -23.64 19.17
#